data_AF-A0A1I5SYV8-F1
#
_entry.id   AF-A0A1I5SYV8-F1
#
_cell.length_a   1.000
_cell.length_b   1.000
_cell.length_c   1.000
_cell.angle_alpha   90.00
_cell.angle_beta   90.00
_cell.angle_gamma   90.00
#
_symmetry.space_group_name_H-M   'P 1'
#
loop_
_entity.id
_entity.type
_entity.pdbx_description
1 polymer ?
#
loop_
_entity_poly.entity_id
_entity_poly.type
_entity_poly.pdbx_seq_one_letter_code
_entity_poly.pdbx_strand_id
1 'polypeptide(L)'
;MKILAITAQSWVKKLSIRVESVWYAEYSRSRVMQIFNAIKNKCESFSIAMKKAWKAHKIEFQMQVFVSKFQFIKSDGSLRIASGTQETSKIPENKLPKFGSVDNPDIIKFFDTDIQEWRSFNASTLI
;
A
#
# COMPACT_ATOMS: atom_id res chain seq x y z
N MET A 1 -36.44 -18.98 -18.30
CA MET A 1 -35.36 -17.94 -18.27
C MET A 1 -34.44 -18.13 -17.03
N LYS A 2 -33.63 -19.19 -16.96
CA LYS A 2 -32.67 -19.41 -15.85
C LYS A 2 -31.21 -19.62 -16.31
N ILE A 3 -30.92 -19.46 -17.59
CA ILE A 3 -29.60 -19.76 -18.17
C ILE A 3 -28.69 -18.51 -18.21
N LEU A 4 -29.25 -17.29 -18.09
CA LEU A 4 -28.48 -16.04 -18.22
C LEU A 4 -27.87 -15.51 -16.90
N ALA A 5 -28.26 -16.03 -15.74
CA ALA A 5 -27.75 -15.55 -14.45
C ALA A 5 -26.40 -16.19 -14.04
N ILE A 6 -26.17 -17.45 -14.45
CA ILE A 6 -24.97 -18.22 -14.05
C ILE A 6 -23.73 -17.71 -14.82
N THR A 7 -23.90 -17.23 -16.04
CA THR A 7 -22.82 -16.73 -16.90
C THR A 7 -22.27 -15.40 -16.39
N ALA A 8 -23.10 -14.44 -15.97
CA ALA A 8 -22.62 -13.14 -15.48
C ALA A 8 -21.66 -13.27 -14.26
N GLN A 9 -21.97 -14.14 -13.30
CA GLN A 9 -21.12 -14.37 -12.11
C GLN A 9 -19.78 -15.05 -12.43
N SER A 10 -19.74 -15.92 -13.43
CA SER A 10 -18.51 -16.55 -13.92
C SER A 10 -17.58 -15.54 -14.59
N TRP A 11 -18.13 -14.62 -15.39
CA TRP A 11 -17.36 -13.60 -16.09
C TRP A 11 -16.80 -12.54 -15.15
N VAL A 12 -17.58 -12.10 -14.14
CA VAL A 12 -17.09 -11.16 -13.11
C VAL A 12 -15.96 -11.78 -12.29
N LYS A 13 -16.04 -13.07 -11.92
CA LYS A 13 -14.93 -13.77 -11.24
C LYS A 13 -13.69 -13.89 -12.14
N LYS A 14 -13.86 -14.22 -13.43
CA LYS A 14 -12.74 -14.35 -14.37
C LYS A 14 -12.08 -13.00 -14.68
N LEU A 15 -12.86 -11.92 -14.74
CA LEU A 15 -12.36 -10.55 -14.87
C LEU A 15 -11.62 -10.12 -13.59
N SER A 16 -12.18 -10.41 -12.41
CA SER A 16 -11.55 -10.13 -11.11
C SER A 16 -10.19 -10.81 -10.97
N ILE A 17 -10.09 -12.11 -11.32
CA ILE A 17 -8.82 -12.86 -11.29
C ILE A 17 -7.83 -12.28 -12.31
N ARG A 18 -8.30 -11.87 -13.49
CA ARG A 18 -7.44 -11.27 -14.53
C ARG A 18 -6.92 -9.90 -14.11
N VAL A 19 -7.77 -9.06 -13.54
CA VAL A 19 -7.39 -7.75 -13.00
C VAL A 19 -6.38 -7.94 -11.86
N GLU A 20 -6.67 -8.78 -10.86
CA GLU A 20 -5.71 -9.12 -9.79
C GLU A 20 -4.36 -9.63 -10.34
N SER A 21 -4.38 -10.50 -11.35
CA SER A 21 -3.14 -11.02 -11.97
C SER A 21 -2.30 -9.95 -12.69
N VAL A 22 -2.92 -8.89 -13.22
CA VAL A 22 -2.23 -7.75 -13.83
C VAL A 22 -1.53 -6.93 -12.72
N TRP A 23 -2.20 -6.69 -11.60
CA TRP A 23 -1.60 -6.02 -10.42
C TRP A 23 -0.39 -6.81 -9.88
N TYR A 24 -0.44 -8.15 -9.89
CA TYR A 24 0.67 -8.97 -9.41
C TYR A 24 1.95 -8.89 -10.28
N ALA A 25 1.81 -8.60 -11.58
CA ALA A 25 2.95 -8.47 -12.49
C ALA A 25 3.75 -7.17 -12.29
N GLU A 26 3.12 -6.13 -11.74
CA GLU A 26 3.71 -4.80 -11.56
C GLU A 26 4.42 -4.62 -10.21
N TYR A 27 4.18 -5.50 -9.23
CA TYR A 27 4.87 -5.41 -7.94
C TYR A 27 6.38 -5.65 -8.09
N SER A 28 7.16 -4.60 -7.83
CA SER A 28 8.63 -4.66 -7.82
C SER A 28 9.15 -5.54 -6.68
N ARG A 29 9.67 -6.72 -7.03
CA ARG A 29 10.39 -7.61 -6.09
C ARG A 29 11.60 -6.92 -5.45
N SER A 30 12.27 -6.05 -6.20
CA SER A 30 13.41 -5.27 -5.69
C SER A 30 12.98 -4.35 -4.55
N ARG A 31 11.85 -3.64 -4.72
CA ARG A 31 11.29 -2.77 -3.68
C ARG A 31 10.90 -3.54 -2.42
N VAL A 32 10.26 -4.70 -2.58
CA VAL A 32 9.97 -5.59 -1.45
C VAL A 32 11.24 -5.99 -0.71
N MET A 33 12.31 -6.33 -1.43
CA MET A 33 13.57 -6.72 -0.81
C MET A 33 14.28 -5.55 -0.09
N GLN A 34 14.19 -4.33 -0.64
CA GLN A 34 14.68 -3.12 0.03
C GLN A 34 13.93 -2.86 1.34
N ILE A 35 12.59 -2.92 1.31
CA ILE A 35 11.75 -2.78 2.52
C ILE A 35 12.11 -3.86 3.53
N PHE A 36 12.16 -5.12 3.09
CA PHE A 36 12.52 -6.27 3.93
C PHE A 36 13.87 -6.05 4.63
N ASN A 37 14.91 -5.70 3.88
CA ASN A 37 16.24 -5.48 4.43
C ASN A 37 16.27 -4.36 5.47
N ALA A 38 15.42 -3.34 5.31
CA ALA A 38 15.31 -2.23 6.25
C ALA A 38 14.50 -2.57 7.52
N ILE A 39 13.55 -3.52 7.46
CA ILE A 39 12.68 -3.88 8.60
C ILE A 39 12.99 -5.21 9.27
N LYS A 40 13.84 -6.06 8.68
CA LYS A 40 14.08 -7.43 9.17
C LYS A 40 14.50 -7.51 10.64
N ASN A 41 15.30 -6.55 11.12
CA ASN A 41 15.76 -6.50 12.51
C ASN A 41 14.71 -5.93 13.48
N LYS A 42 13.59 -5.39 12.97
CA LYS A 42 12.47 -4.84 13.75
C LYS A 42 11.35 -5.85 13.97
N CYS A 43 11.43 -7.02 13.33
CA CYS A 43 10.40 -8.05 13.36
C CYS A 43 10.90 -9.30 14.10
N GLU A 44 9.98 -10.07 14.67
CA GLU A 44 10.28 -11.28 15.44
C GLU A 44 10.94 -12.39 14.61
N SER A 45 10.60 -12.48 13.32
CA SER A 45 11.15 -13.51 12.44
C SER A 45 11.25 -13.02 10.99
N PHE A 46 12.10 -13.72 10.22
CA PHE A 46 12.24 -13.50 8.78
C PHE A 46 10.90 -13.58 8.04
N SER A 47 10.08 -14.60 8.34
CA SER A 47 8.79 -14.80 7.67
C SER A 47 7.83 -13.65 7.94
N ILE A 48 7.79 -13.15 9.18
CA ILE A 48 6.97 -12.00 9.57
C ILE A 48 7.46 -10.73 8.85
N ALA A 49 8.77 -10.47 8.85
CA ALA A 49 9.35 -9.34 8.14
C ALA A 49 9.02 -9.37 6.64
N MET A 50 9.14 -10.55 6.00
CA MET A 50 8.84 -10.69 4.57
C MET A 50 7.36 -10.44 4.26
N LYS A 51 6.45 -10.97 5.09
CA LYS A 51 5.00 -10.70 4.95
C LYS A 51 4.69 -9.22 5.09
N LYS A 52 5.29 -8.54 6.07
CA LYS A 52 5.14 -7.09 6.28
C LYS A 52 5.70 -6.29 5.11
N ALA A 53 6.86 -6.65 4.58
CA ALA A 53 7.44 -5.98 3.41
C ALA A 53 6.54 -6.08 2.18
N TRP A 54 6.00 -7.27 1.89
CA TRP A 54 5.02 -7.44 0.82
C TRP A 54 3.76 -6.62 1.05
N LYS A 55 3.24 -6.61 2.28
CA LYS A 55 2.04 -5.85 2.60
C LYS A 55 2.25 -4.34 2.45
N ALA A 56 3.39 -3.83 2.91
CA ALA A 56 3.75 -2.43 2.76
C ALA A 56 3.88 -2.03 1.30
N HIS A 57 4.59 -2.82 0.48
CA HIS A 57 4.72 -2.55 -0.95
C HIS A 57 3.37 -2.56 -1.68
N LYS A 58 2.47 -3.49 -1.31
CA LYS A 58 1.12 -3.54 -1.88
C LYS A 58 0.35 -2.26 -1.59
N ILE A 59 0.33 -1.79 -0.34
CA ILE A 59 -0.34 -0.54 0.03
C ILE A 59 0.32 0.65 -0.67
N GLU A 60 1.65 0.73 -0.69
CA GLU A 60 2.41 1.77 -1.40
C GLU A 60 1.98 1.86 -2.87
N PHE A 61 1.94 0.72 -3.58
CA PHE A 61 1.51 0.66 -4.97
C PHE A 61 0.04 1.06 -5.16
N GLN A 62 -0.85 0.57 -4.29
CA GLN A 62 -2.27 0.90 -4.35
C GLN A 62 -2.49 2.41 -4.19
N MET A 63 -1.74 3.07 -3.30
CA MET A 63 -1.84 4.51 -3.07
C MET A 63 -1.43 5.35 -4.29
N GLN A 64 -0.63 4.82 -5.21
CA GLN A 64 -0.24 5.51 -6.44
C GLN A 64 -1.41 5.63 -7.43
N VAL A 65 -2.42 4.77 -7.31
CA VAL A 65 -3.57 4.72 -8.25
C VAL A 65 -4.87 5.13 -7.59
N PHE A 66 -5.04 4.89 -6.29
CA PHE A 66 -6.28 5.20 -5.58
C PHE A 66 -6.05 5.60 -4.12
N VAL A 67 -7.14 6.00 -3.45
CA VAL A 67 -7.13 6.26 -2.02
C VAL A 67 -7.33 4.93 -1.30
N SER A 68 -6.33 4.53 -0.52
CA SER A 68 -6.33 3.26 0.20
C SER A 68 -6.55 3.50 1.69
N LYS A 69 -7.42 2.70 2.31
CA LYS A 69 -7.61 2.68 3.76
C LYS A 69 -6.72 1.61 4.38
N PHE A 70 -5.92 1.98 5.38
CA PHE A 70 -5.02 1.07 6.07
C PHE A 70 -4.84 1.47 7.53
N GLN A 71 -4.21 0.58 8.29
CA GLN A 71 -3.98 0.78 9.72
C GLN A 71 -2.53 0.48 10.09
N PHE A 72 -1.99 1.26 11.01
CA PHE A 72 -0.64 1.07 11.51
C PHE A 72 -0.53 1.47 12.97
N ILE A 73 0.46 0.89 13.65
CA ILE A 73 0.82 1.28 15.01
C ILE A 73 1.77 2.50 14.97
N LYS A 74 1.46 3.51 15.79
CA LYS A 74 2.30 4.69 15.98
C LYS A 74 3.47 4.38 16.92
N SER A 75 4.41 5.33 17.04
CA SER A 75 5.53 5.25 17.99
C SER A 75 5.08 5.17 19.46
N ASP A 76 3.91 5.71 19.80
CA ASP A 76 3.30 5.63 21.13
C ASP A 76 2.51 4.33 21.36
N GLY A 77 2.52 3.40 20.41
CA GLY A 77 1.80 2.13 20.49
C GLY A 77 0.31 2.21 20.14
N SER A 78 -0.25 3.40 19.91
CA SER A 78 -1.66 3.54 19.55
C SER A 78 -1.93 3.15 18.09
N LEU A 79 -3.12 2.57 17.85
CA LEU A 79 -3.60 2.22 16.51
C LEU A 79 -4.07 3.47 15.77
N ARG A 80 -3.62 3.63 14.52
CA ARG A 80 -4.12 4.67 13.62
C ARG A 80 -4.73 4.04 12.38
N ILE A 81 -5.95 4.46 12.08
CA ILE A 81 -6.64 4.21 10.81
C ILE A 81 -6.46 5.45 9.94
N ALA A 82 -6.07 5.28 8.69
CA ALA A 82 -5.86 6.39 7.76
C ALA A 82 -6.35 6.04 6.35
N SER A 83 -6.81 7.06 5.63
CA SER A 83 -7.08 7.02 4.19
C SER A 83 -5.96 7.79 3.48
N GLY A 84 -5.17 7.12 2.65
CA GLY A 84 -3.95 7.69 2.07
C GLY A 84 -3.86 7.54 0.56
N THR A 85 -3.18 8.49 -0.09
CA THR A 85 -2.86 8.45 -1.52
C THR A 85 -1.48 9.03 -1.83
N GLN A 86 -0.88 8.61 -2.94
CA GLN A 86 0.30 9.20 -3.58
C GLN A 86 -0.04 9.74 -4.99
N GLU A 87 -1.31 9.62 -5.40
CA GLU A 87 -1.77 10.07 -6.71
C GLU A 87 -1.81 11.60 -6.74
N THR A 88 -0.95 12.21 -7.55
CA THR A 88 -0.79 13.67 -7.61
C THR A 88 -2.07 14.41 -8.01
N SER A 89 -2.96 13.77 -8.78
CA SER A 89 -4.26 14.33 -9.19
C SER A 89 -5.21 14.59 -7.99
N LYS A 90 -5.01 13.87 -6.89
CA LYS A 90 -5.84 13.94 -5.67
C LYS A 90 -5.21 14.80 -4.58
N ILE A 91 -4.03 15.37 -4.84
CA ILE A 91 -3.28 16.16 -3.88
C ILE A 91 -3.38 17.64 -4.29
N PRO A 92 -3.78 18.54 -3.37
CA PRO A 92 -3.80 19.97 -3.65
C PRO A 92 -2.44 20.46 -4.19
N GLU A 93 -2.46 21.38 -5.18
CA GLU A 93 -1.25 21.85 -5.86
C GLU A 93 -0.20 22.41 -4.90
N ASN A 94 -0.65 23.15 -3.87
CA ASN A 94 0.20 23.71 -2.82
C ASN A 94 0.82 22.67 -1.86
N LYS A 95 0.38 21.41 -1.95
CA LYS A 95 0.84 20.27 -1.14
C LYS A 95 1.60 19.24 -1.98
N LEU A 96 1.82 19.47 -3.27
CA LEU A 96 2.61 18.54 -4.08
C LEU A 96 4.03 18.40 -3.51
N PRO A 97 4.59 17.17 -3.50
CA PRO A 97 5.88 16.93 -2.88
C PRO A 97 6.98 17.65 -3.66
N LYS A 98 7.81 18.42 -2.95
CA LYS A 98 9.00 19.04 -3.53
C LYS A 98 10.07 17.96 -3.70
N PHE A 99 10.66 17.87 -4.89
CA PHE A 99 11.70 16.88 -5.21
C PHE A 99 12.88 16.93 -4.21
N GLY A 100 13.44 15.76 -3.88
CA GLY A 100 14.78 15.70 -3.24
C GLY A 100 14.90 15.06 -1.85
N SER A 101 13.89 14.35 -1.33
CA SER A 101 14.11 13.56 -0.11
C SER A 101 14.75 12.21 -0.42
N VAL A 102 15.79 11.86 0.35
CA VAL A 102 16.33 10.51 0.40
C VAL A 102 15.22 9.56 0.85
N ASP A 103 14.91 8.56 0.03
CA ASP A 103 13.86 7.59 0.34
C ASP A 103 14.43 6.44 1.18
N ASN A 104 14.14 6.49 2.48
CA ASN A 104 14.37 5.37 3.37
C ASN A 104 13.37 4.23 3.04
N PRO A 105 13.84 3.00 2.73
CA PRO A 105 12.95 1.94 2.30
C PRO A 105 11.93 1.48 3.34
N ASP A 106 12.17 1.70 4.63
CA ASP A 106 11.23 1.34 5.68
C ASP A 106 10.16 2.41 5.95
N ILE A 107 10.22 3.57 5.30
CA ILE A 107 9.25 4.66 5.48
C ILE A 107 8.38 4.76 4.24
N ILE A 108 7.07 4.55 4.43
CA ILE A 108 6.07 4.76 3.38
C ILE A 108 5.39 6.10 3.63
N LYS A 109 5.51 7.01 2.67
CA LYS A 109 4.88 8.34 2.70
C LYS A 109 3.53 8.29 2.03
N PHE A 110 2.58 9.07 2.52
CA PHE A 110 1.26 9.19 1.91
C PHE A 110 0.65 10.55 2.24
N PHE A 111 -0.17 11.07 1.34
CA PHE A 111 -1.03 12.19 1.63
C PHE A 111 -2.31 11.66 2.27
N ASP A 112 -2.57 12.08 3.51
CA ASP A 112 -3.76 11.68 4.26
C ASP A 112 -4.95 12.51 3.80
N THR A 113 -5.94 11.87 3.18
CA THR A 113 -7.09 12.57 2.59
C THR A 113 -8.08 13.07 3.64
N ASP A 114 -8.06 12.48 4.84
CA ASP A 114 -9.02 12.82 5.90
C ASP A 114 -8.62 14.12 6.61
N ILE A 115 -7.30 14.37 6.74
CA ILE A 115 -6.77 15.58 7.38
C ILE A 115 -6.01 16.52 6.43
N GLN A 116 -5.89 16.14 5.16
CA GLN A 116 -5.24 16.90 4.09
C GLN A 116 -3.76 17.27 4.38
N GLU A 117 -2.99 16.36 4.97
CA GLU A 117 -1.55 16.56 5.20
C GLU A 117 -0.72 15.32 4.85
N TRP A 118 0.55 15.57 4.56
CA TRP A 118 1.53 14.49 4.39
C TRP A 118 1.83 13.80 5.70
N ARG A 119 1.80 12.48 5.66
CA ARG A 119 2.18 11.60 6.76
C ARG A 119 3.08 10.49 6.26
N SER A 120 3.63 9.76 7.20
CA SER A 120 4.36 8.54 6.93
C SER A 120 4.14 7.52 8.03
N PHE A 121 4.38 6.26 7.69
CA PHE A 121 4.43 5.15 8.64
C PHE A 121 5.63 4.27 8.36
N ASN A 122 6.08 3.53 9.38
CA ASN A 122 7.13 2.54 9.19
C ASN A 122 6.51 1.25 8.64
N ALA A 123 7.09 0.67 7.60
CA ALA A 123 6.61 -0.58 7.00
C ALA A 123 6.49 -1.74 8.02
N SER A 124 7.31 -1.74 9.08
CA SER A 124 7.20 -2.73 10.16
C SER A 124 5.95 -2.59 11.03
N THR A 125 5.35 -1.39 11.11
CA THR A 125 4.20 -1.12 11.98
C THR A 125 2.85 -1.27 11.27
N LEU A 126 2.86 -1.56 9.97
CA LEU A 126 1.66 -1.85 9.19
C LEU A 126 1.01 -3.15 9.66
N ILE A 127 -0.31 -3.10 9.85
CA ILE A 127 -1.12 -4.24 10.31
C ILE A 127 -1.75 -4.93 9.14
#